data_AF-A0A2E6BRQ3-F1
#
_entry.id   AF-A0A2E6BRQ3-F1
#
_cell.length_a   1.000
_cell.length_b   1.000
_cell.length_c   1.000
_cell.angle_alpha   90.00
_cell.angle_beta   90.00
_cell.angle_gamma   90.00
#
_symmetry.space_group_name_H-M   'P 1'
#
loop_
_entity.id
_entity.type
_entity.pdbx_description
1 polymer ?
#
loop_
_entity_poly.entity_id
_entity_poly.type
_entity_poly.pdbx_seq_one_letter_code
_entity_poly.pdbx_strand_id
1 'polypeptide(L)'
;MNKMVLMFSRSDVLNKKIPNDLLGVYYFLNHQDNILYIGKSVDVRKRISQHLAKGRKRLVNTFHKLKVKKLHSELESLLFESQEIKKYRPIFNRRLRRYKSHISLLTSKDPRGYHFYKLADDVNEQLLISFFSKRDAKKFILNLTQKHNLCEKINGLDKSPKSCFQYHLRNCNGACVGLEDKTKYNLRFKESFENILLYPNDCKLVFVNSKTYVIIKNNKVCEFGVEPISKWVIKYPSRDEIRIINTFKNRLGERVKQIKL
;
A
#
# COMPACT_ATOMS: atom_id res chain seq x y z
N MET A 1 -20.09 -3.49 -28.35
CA MET A 1 -19.00 -2.70 -27.74
C MET A 1 -19.00 -2.89 -26.24
N ASN A 2 -17.87 -3.24 -25.64
CA ASN A 2 -17.75 -3.50 -24.21
C ASN A 2 -18.00 -2.18 -23.43
N LYS A 3 -19.21 -1.99 -22.85
CA LYS A 3 -19.72 -0.73 -22.25
C LYS A 3 -18.83 -0.12 -21.14
N MET A 4 -17.76 -0.81 -20.74
CA MET A 4 -16.81 -0.37 -19.72
C MET A 4 -15.62 0.43 -20.25
N VAL A 5 -15.36 0.46 -21.57
CA VAL A 5 -14.22 1.18 -22.15
C VAL A 5 -14.72 2.26 -23.10
N LEU A 6 -14.32 3.50 -22.82
CA LEU A 6 -14.61 4.67 -23.63
C LEU A 6 -13.32 5.16 -24.29
N MET A 7 -13.43 5.60 -25.54
CA MET A 7 -12.33 6.16 -26.31
C MET A 7 -12.71 7.56 -26.77
N PHE A 8 -11.79 8.51 -26.60
CA PHE A 8 -11.96 9.89 -27.01
C PHE A 8 -10.75 10.29 -27.86
N SER A 9 -11.01 10.93 -29.00
CA SER A 9 -9.96 11.58 -29.77
C SER A 9 -9.42 12.81 -29.02
N ARG A 10 -8.26 13.32 -29.43
CA ARG A 10 -7.73 14.58 -28.89
C ARG A 10 -8.74 15.73 -29.02
N SER A 11 -9.45 15.83 -30.15
CA SER A 11 -10.45 16.88 -30.34
C SER A 11 -11.64 16.72 -29.39
N ASP A 12 -12.12 15.49 -29.15
CA ASP A 12 -13.17 15.24 -28.15
C ASP A 12 -12.75 15.67 -26.74
N VAL A 13 -11.49 15.41 -26.37
CA VAL A 13 -10.90 15.80 -25.09
C VAL A 13 -10.83 17.33 -24.95
N LEU A 14 -10.33 18.02 -25.99
CA LEU A 14 -10.19 19.49 -26.00
C LEU A 14 -11.56 20.19 -25.99
N ASN A 15 -12.54 19.61 -26.68
CA ASN A 15 -13.92 20.09 -26.73
C ASN A 15 -14.77 19.60 -25.55
N LYS A 16 -14.13 19.05 -24.50
CA LYS A 16 -14.76 18.64 -23.23
C LYS A 16 -15.93 17.65 -23.39
N LYS A 17 -15.88 16.75 -24.37
CA LYS A 17 -16.93 15.73 -24.61
C LYS A 17 -16.88 14.52 -23.66
N ILE A 18 -15.96 14.51 -22.69
CA ILE A 18 -15.89 13.45 -21.69
C ILE A 18 -17.08 13.63 -20.72
N PRO A 19 -17.89 12.59 -20.44
CA PRO A 19 -19.01 12.67 -19.51
C PRO A 19 -18.60 13.13 -18.10
N ASN A 20 -19.50 13.83 -17.42
CA ASN A 20 -19.39 14.12 -15.99
C ASN A 20 -19.44 12.83 -15.17
N ASP A 21 -18.88 12.87 -13.95
CA ASP A 21 -18.98 11.78 -12.96
C ASP A 21 -18.47 10.42 -13.42
N LEU A 22 -17.60 10.43 -14.45
CA LEU A 22 -16.98 9.23 -14.96
C LEU A 22 -15.86 8.81 -14.00
N LEU A 23 -16.15 7.84 -13.13
CA LEU A 23 -15.17 7.19 -12.26
C LEU A 23 -14.41 6.11 -13.01
N GLY A 24 -13.08 6.12 -12.91
CA GLY A 24 -12.27 5.05 -13.48
C GLY A 24 -10.80 5.39 -13.67
N VAL A 25 -10.16 4.57 -14.51
CA VAL A 25 -8.76 4.72 -14.90
C VAL A 25 -8.68 5.20 -16.33
N TYR A 26 -7.91 6.27 -16.57
CA TYR A 26 -7.69 6.87 -17.87
C TYR A 26 -6.25 6.66 -18.36
N TYR A 27 -6.09 6.57 -19.68
CA TYR A 27 -4.84 6.32 -20.38
C TYR A 27 -4.66 7.38 -21.45
N PHE A 28 -3.58 8.16 -21.33
CA PHE A 28 -3.13 8.99 -22.43
C PHE A 28 -2.31 8.14 -23.39
N LEU A 29 -2.72 8.10 -24.65
CA LEU A 29 -2.11 7.31 -25.72
C LEU A 29 -1.50 8.25 -26.77
N ASN A 30 -0.40 7.86 -27.41
CA ASN A 30 0.12 8.57 -28.58
C ASN A 30 -0.61 8.12 -29.87
N HIS A 31 -0.16 8.59 -31.04
CA HIS A 31 -0.74 8.24 -32.34
C HIS A 31 -0.56 6.76 -32.71
N GLN A 32 0.47 6.09 -32.18
CA GLN A 32 0.75 4.65 -32.32
C GLN A 32 0.08 3.79 -31.24
N ASP A 33 -0.86 4.35 -30.46
CA ASP A 33 -1.53 3.67 -29.35
C ASP A 33 -0.60 3.22 -28.19
N ASN A 34 0.61 3.80 -28.10
CA ASN A 34 1.49 3.59 -26.95
C ASN A 34 0.97 4.35 -25.72
N ILE A 35 0.92 3.67 -24.57
CA ILE A 35 0.48 4.26 -23.30
C ILE A 35 1.56 5.19 -22.75
N LEU A 36 1.27 6.49 -22.74
CA LEU A 36 2.17 7.53 -22.25
C LEU A 36 2.03 7.74 -20.74
N TYR A 37 0.78 7.73 -20.27
CA TYR A 37 0.43 7.96 -18.87
C TYR A 37 -0.85 7.23 -18.49
N ILE A 38 -0.88 6.70 -17.27
CA ILE A 38 -2.08 6.12 -16.64
C ILE A 38 -2.39 6.90 -15.37
N GLY A 39 -3.66 7.21 -15.14
CA GLY A 39 -4.11 7.77 -13.88
C GLY A 39 -5.54 7.36 -13.52
N LYS A 40 -5.92 7.51 -12.25
CA LYS A 40 -7.31 7.35 -11.78
C LYS A 40 -7.99 8.66 -11.45
N SER A 41 -9.33 8.67 -11.48
CA SER A 41 -10.14 9.74 -10.89
C SER A 41 -11.56 9.25 -10.57
N VAL A 42 -12.18 9.86 -9.56
CA VAL A 42 -13.64 9.76 -9.33
C VAL A 42 -14.44 10.60 -10.33
N ASP A 43 -13.81 11.63 -10.89
CA ASP A 43 -14.30 12.43 -12.02
C ASP A 43 -13.17 12.59 -13.03
N VAL A 44 -13.17 11.75 -14.07
CA VAL A 44 -12.15 11.75 -15.11
C VAL A 44 -12.15 13.07 -15.88
N ARG A 45 -13.30 13.64 -16.22
CA ARG A 45 -13.38 14.90 -16.98
C ARG A 45 -12.69 16.06 -16.24
N LYS A 46 -12.97 16.22 -14.94
CA LYS A 46 -12.32 17.24 -14.10
C LYS A 46 -10.81 17.00 -14.01
N ARG A 47 -10.39 15.75 -13.86
CA ARG A 47 -8.96 15.41 -13.77
C ARG A 47 -8.22 15.64 -15.09
N ILE A 48 -8.84 15.34 -16.23
CA ILE A 48 -8.27 15.61 -17.55
C ILE A 48 -8.14 17.12 -17.77
N SER A 49 -9.16 17.90 -17.41
CA SER A 49 -9.09 19.37 -17.45
C SER A 49 -7.90 19.93 -16.65
N GLN A 50 -7.62 19.35 -15.47
CA GLN A 50 -6.43 19.71 -14.67
C GLN A 50 -5.11 19.37 -15.37
N HIS A 51 -5.02 18.20 -16.02
CA HIS A 51 -3.83 17.84 -16.81
C HIS A 51 -3.63 18.78 -17.99
N LEU A 52 -4.69 19.18 -18.68
CA LEU A 52 -4.59 20.11 -19.81
C LEU A 52 -4.14 21.51 -19.36
N ALA A 53 -4.67 22.00 -18.24
CA ALA A 53 -4.35 23.34 -17.74
C ALA A 53 -3.00 23.44 -17.02
N LYS A 54 -2.64 22.44 -16.21
CA LYS A 54 -1.49 22.49 -15.27
C LYS A 54 -0.57 21.27 -15.35
N GLY A 55 -0.84 20.33 -16.25
CA GLY A 55 -0.09 19.10 -16.38
C GLY A 55 1.25 19.28 -17.08
N ARG A 56 1.93 18.16 -17.32
CA ARG A 56 3.21 18.17 -18.02
C ARG A 56 3.00 18.52 -19.48
N LYS A 57 3.51 19.69 -19.92
CA LYS A 57 3.43 20.15 -21.33
C LYS A 57 3.79 19.06 -22.34
N ARG A 58 4.85 18.28 -22.08
CA ARG A 58 5.25 17.15 -22.94
C ARG A 58 4.14 16.10 -23.08
N LEU A 59 3.49 15.69 -21.99
CA LEU A 59 2.36 14.73 -22.07
C LEU A 59 1.21 15.33 -22.88
N VAL A 60 0.82 16.57 -22.57
CA VAL A 60 -0.30 17.28 -23.20
C VAL A 60 -0.05 17.48 -24.70
N ASN A 61 1.19 17.69 -25.13
CA ASN A 61 1.53 17.87 -26.54
C ASN A 61 1.64 16.54 -27.29
N THR A 62 2.05 15.44 -26.64
CA THR A 62 2.28 14.16 -27.31
C THR A 62 1.02 13.28 -27.43
N PHE A 63 0.06 13.39 -26.51
CA PHE A 63 -1.11 12.50 -26.56
C PHE A 63 -2.00 12.77 -27.78
N HIS A 64 -2.61 11.71 -28.31
CA HIS A 64 -3.54 11.75 -29.45
C HIS A 64 -4.90 11.14 -29.12
N LYS A 65 -4.94 10.16 -28.20
CA LYS A 65 -6.19 9.52 -27.77
C LYS A 65 -6.23 9.44 -26.26
N LEU A 66 -7.44 9.48 -25.72
CA LEU A 66 -7.71 9.19 -24.33
C LEU A 66 -8.60 7.96 -24.25
N LYS A 67 -8.12 6.91 -23.59
CA LYS A 67 -8.92 5.76 -23.22
C LYS A 67 -9.37 5.91 -21.78
N VAL A 68 -10.59 5.50 -21.46
CA VAL A 68 -11.09 5.45 -20.09
C VAL A 68 -11.72 4.09 -19.83
N LYS A 69 -11.25 3.38 -18.81
CA LYS A 69 -11.89 2.19 -18.26
C LYS A 69 -12.75 2.64 -17.08
N LYS A 70 -14.07 2.58 -17.26
CA LYS A 70 -15.03 2.85 -16.18
C LYS A 70 -14.91 1.76 -15.11
N LEU A 71 -14.93 2.20 -13.85
CA LEU A 71 -14.92 1.34 -12.66
C LEU A 71 -16.06 1.75 -11.74
N HIS A 72 -16.27 0.98 -10.67
CA HIS A 72 -17.48 1.02 -9.84
C HIS A 72 -17.23 1.66 -8.47
N SER A 73 -15.98 1.76 -8.03
CA SER A 73 -15.63 2.46 -6.79
C SER A 73 -14.26 3.13 -6.80
N GLU A 74 -14.05 4.09 -5.89
CA GLU A 74 -12.75 4.76 -5.77
C GLU A 74 -11.63 3.79 -5.40
N LEU A 75 -11.87 2.87 -4.46
CA LEU A 75 -10.88 1.87 -4.05
C LEU A 75 -10.55 0.89 -5.19
N GLU A 76 -11.56 0.42 -5.92
CA GLU A 76 -11.34 -0.41 -7.11
C GLU A 76 -10.48 0.35 -8.13
N SER A 77 -10.75 1.64 -8.37
CA SER A 77 -9.96 2.46 -9.30
C SER A 77 -8.51 2.68 -8.88
N LEU A 78 -8.26 2.80 -7.57
CA LEU A 78 -6.91 2.90 -7.01
C LEU A 78 -6.12 1.60 -7.23
N LEU A 79 -6.74 0.45 -6.92
CA LEU A 79 -6.09 -0.85 -7.04
C LEU A 79 -5.87 -1.22 -8.51
N PHE A 80 -6.85 -0.94 -9.38
CA PHE A 80 -6.74 -1.18 -10.82
C PHE A 80 -5.65 -0.30 -11.48
N GLU A 81 -5.58 0.99 -11.14
CA GLU A 81 -4.52 1.89 -11.61
C GLU A 81 -3.12 1.36 -11.24
N SER A 82 -2.95 0.91 -9.99
CA SER A 82 -1.69 0.33 -9.51
C SER A 82 -1.26 -0.85 -10.38
N GLN A 83 -2.16 -1.77 -10.70
CA GLN A 83 -1.86 -2.92 -11.55
C GLN A 83 -1.51 -2.51 -12.99
N GLU A 84 -2.26 -1.59 -13.59
CA GLU A 84 -2.01 -1.15 -14.98
C GLU A 84 -0.69 -0.37 -15.10
N ILE A 85 -0.32 0.42 -14.10
CA ILE A 85 0.97 1.12 -14.09
C ILE A 85 2.14 0.13 -13.99
N LYS A 86 2.02 -0.91 -13.16
CA LYS A 86 3.05 -1.95 -13.06
C LYS A 86 3.17 -2.77 -14.34
N LYS A 87 2.04 -3.05 -14.99
CA LYS A 87 1.96 -3.77 -16.25
C LYS A 87 2.64 -3.01 -17.39
N TYR A 88 2.25 -1.77 -17.62
CA TYR A 88 2.68 -1.02 -18.83
C TYR A 88 3.85 -0.07 -18.60
N ARG A 89 4.20 0.23 -17.34
CA ARG A 89 5.30 1.13 -16.94
C ARG A 89 5.41 2.40 -17.81
N PRO A 90 4.34 3.21 -17.94
CA PRO A 90 4.29 4.32 -18.89
C PRO A 90 5.38 5.36 -18.64
N ILE A 91 5.88 5.98 -19.71
CA ILE A 91 7.03 6.90 -19.66
C ILE A 91 6.83 8.07 -18.68
N PHE A 92 5.59 8.56 -18.52
CA PHE A 92 5.30 9.68 -17.63
C PHE A 92 4.93 9.25 -16.20
N ASN A 93 4.72 7.97 -15.90
CA ASN A 93 4.43 7.47 -14.53
C ASN A 93 5.70 7.26 -13.65
N ARG A 94 6.77 8.04 -13.87
CA ARG A 94 8.11 7.88 -13.21
C ARG A 94 8.09 7.59 -11.71
N ARG A 95 7.25 8.28 -10.92
CA ARG A 95 7.18 8.10 -9.45
C ARG A 95 6.68 6.71 -9.03
N LEU A 96 5.79 6.12 -9.83
CA LEU A 96 5.17 4.82 -9.59
C LEU A 96 5.93 3.66 -10.27
N ARG A 97 6.96 3.96 -11.08
CA ARG A 97 7.81 2.95 -11.75
C ARG A 97 9.00 2.49 -10.92
N ARG A 98 9.46 3.29 -9.95
CA ARG A 98 10.55 2.87 -9.07
C ARG A 98 10.03 1.78 -8.14
N TYR A 99 10.42 0.53 -8.40
CA TYR A 99 10.48 -0.50 -7.37
C TYR A 99 11.49 -0.01 -6.34
N LYS A 100 10.99 0.74 -5.35
CA LYS A 100 11.82 1.18 -4.24
C LYS A 100 12.30 -0.07 -3.51
N SER A 101 13.58 -0.09 -3.17
CA SER A 101 14.21 -1.07 -2.28
C SER A 101 13.26 -1.43 -1.13
N HIS A 102 12.99 -2.73 -0.96
CA HIS A 102 12.04 -3.22 0.00
C HIS A 102 12.76 -3.65 1.27
N ILE A 103 12.55 -2.92 2.36
CA ILE A 103 13.07 -3.34 3.67
C ILE A 103 12.09 -4.30 4.30
N SER A 104 12.39 -5.59 4.36
CA SER A 104 11.57 -6.61 5.03
C SER A 104 11.75 -6.58 6.55
N LEU A 105 10.63 -6.70 7.26
CA LEU A 105 10.55 -6.90 8.69
C LEU A 105 10.33 -8.39 8.95
N LEU A 106 11.28 -8.95 9.68
CA LEU A 106 11.34 -10.34 10.10
C LEU A 106 11.36 -10.37 11.63
N THR A 107 11.16 -11.54 12.21
CA THR A 107 11.51 -11.79 13.61
C THR A 107 12.78 -12.61 13.68
N SER A 108 13.50 -12.46 14.79
CA SER A 108 14.63 -13.30 15.13
C SER A 108 14.72 -13.41 16.65
N LYS A 109 15.74 -14.12 17.13
CA LYS A 109 15.97 -14.37 18.55
C LYS A 109 17.45 -14.16 18.84
N ASP A 110 17.75 -13.39 19.88
CA ASP A 110 19.13 -13.19 20.30
C ASP A 110 19.68 -14.44 21.04
N PRO A 111 21.00 -14.56 21.26
CA PRO A 111 21.59 -15.71 21.95
C PRO A 111 21.08 -15.91 23.39
N ARG A 112 20.60 -14.85 24.05
CA ARG A 112 20.01 -14.91 25.40
C ARG A 112 18.55 -15.37 25.39
N GLY A 113 17.95 -15.40 24.20
CA GLY A 113 16.63 -15.93 23.95
C GLY A 113 15.51 -14.90 23.90
N TYR A 114 15.83 -13.61 23.78
CA TYR A 114 14.84 -12.55 23.56
C TYR A 114 14.50 -12.44 22.09
N HIS A 115 13.20 -12.39 21.77
CA HIS A 115 12.75 -12.14 20.41
C HIS A 115 12.87 -10.66 20.03
N PHE A 116 13.19 -10.40 18.77
CA PHE A 116 13.32 -9.04 18.25
C PHE A 116 12.92 -8.92 16.79
N TYR A 117 12.64 -7.68 16.38
CA TYR A 117 12.37 -7.33 15.00
C TYR A 117 13.66 -7.09 14.21
N LYS A 118 13.83 -7.81 13.09
CA LYS A 118 14.99 -7.68 12.20
C LYS A 118 14.58 -7.04 10.88
N LEU A 119 15.41 -6.12 10.39
CA LEU A 119 15.27 -5.54 9.06
C LEU A 119 16.21 -6.23 8.06
N ALA A 120 15.70 -6.59 6.88
CA ALA A 120 16.47 -7.13 5.77
C ALA A 120 16.22 -6.29 4.50
N ASP A 121 17.20 -6.20 3.62
CA ASP A 121 17.14 -5.36 2.41
C ASP A 121 16.42 -6.02 1.22
N ASP A 122 15.97 -7.28 1.38
CA ASP A 122 15.30 -8.08 0.34
C ASP A 122 13.96 -8.68 0.78
N VAL A 123 13.14 -9.04 -0.23
CA VAL A 123 11.86 -9.74 -0.05
C VAL A 123 12.12 -11.21 0.27
N ASN A 124 11.93 -11.59 1.53
CA ASN A 124 12.07 -12.96 2.02
C ASN A 124 10.69 -13.65 2.13
N GLU A 125 10.59 -14.94 1.86
CA GLU A 125 9.32 -15.70 2.00
C GLU A 125 8.75 -15.67 3.43
N GLN A 126 9.60 -15.50 4.45
CA GLN A 126 9.22 -15.37 5.86
C GLN A 126 8.90 -13.94 6.31
N LEU A 127 8.80 -12.97 5.39
CA LEU A 127 8.59 -11.57 5.74
C LEU A 127 7.21 -11.34 6.36
N LEU A 128 7.15 -10.56 7.44
CA LEU A 128 5.88 -10.12 8.04
C LEU A 128 5.33 -8.89 7.31
N ILE A 129 6.15 -7.84 7.31
CA ILE A 129 5.87 -6.53 6.72
C ILE A 129 7.14 -6.12 5.96
N SER A 130 7.06 -5.12 5.12
CA SER A 130 8.14 -4.50 4.38
C SER A 130 7.78 -3.06 4.08
N PHE A 131 8.84 -2.26 4.01
CA PHE A 131 8.80 -0.82 4.03
C PHE A 131 9.59 -0.27 2.84
N PHE A 132 9.27 0.97 2.47
CA PHE A 132 9.97 1.68 1.38
C PHE A 132 11.29 2.31 1.82
N SER A 133 11.57 2.35 3.12
CA SER A 133 12.80 2.88 3.69
C SER A 133 13.08 2.25 5.06
N LYS A 134 14.36 2.20 5.46
CA LYS A 134 14.76 1.78 6.81
C LYS A 134 14.17 2.69 7.88
N ARG A 135 13.96 3.98 7.55
CA ARG A 135 13.37 4.97 8.47
C ARG A 135 11.93 4.63 8.82
N ASP A 136 11.10 4.32 7.82
CA ASP A 136 9.69 3.97 8.05
C ASP A 136 9.57 2.66 8.83
N ALA A 137 10.43 1.68 8.51
CA ALA A 137 10.50 0.41 9.23
C ALA A 137 10.86 0.62 10.71
N LYS A 138 11.89 1.43 11.00
CA LYS A 138 12.28 1.77 12.38
C LYS A 138 11.19 2.52 13.13
N LYS A 139 10.48 3.46 12.48
CA LYS A 139 9.36 4.17 13.10
C LYS A 139 8.22 3.20 13.47
N PHE A 140 7.95 2.22 12.62
CA PHE A 140 6.97 1.18 12.90
C PHE A 140 7.38 0.29 14.07
N ILE A 141 8.63 -0.20 14.08
CA ILE A 141 9.16 -0.99 15.21
C ILE A 141 9.12 -0.17 16.49
N LEU A 142 9.46 1.13 16.44
CA LEU A 142 9.40 2.02 17.60
C LEU A 142 7.99 2.11 18.18
N ASN A 143 6.97 2.35 17.35
CA ASN A 143 5.59 2.41 17.80
C ASN A 143 5.15 1.08 18.46
N LEU A 144 5.51 -0.07 17.88
CA LEU A 144 5.22 -1.38 18.49
C LEU A 144 5.96 -1.58 19.81
N THR A 145 7.23 -1.19 19.84
CA THR A 145 8.10 -1.30 21.01
C THR A 145 7.52 -0.50 22.17
N GLN A 146 7.09 0.73 21.91
CA GLN A 146 6.47 1.59 22.92
C GLN A 146 5.09 1.09 23.34
N LYS A 147 4.25 0.67 22.39
CA LYS A 147 2.90 0.16 22.69
C LYS A 147 2.92 -1.09 23.58
N HIS A 148 3.91 -1.96 23.41
CA HIS A 148 4.01 -3.24 24.11
C HIS A 148 5.11 -3.28 25.18
N ASN A 149 5.67 -2.12 25.55
CA ASN A 149 6.77 -1.99 26.51
C ASN A 149 7.91 -3.00 26.25
N LEU A 150 8.32 -3.10 24.99
CA LEU A 150 9.49 -3.88 24.58
C LEU A 150 10.76 -3.03 24.76
N CYS A 151 11.91 -3.69 24.70
CA CYS A 151 13.19 -3.02 24.91
C CYS A 151 13.71 -2.46 23.58
N GLU A 152 13.85 -1.13 23.51
CA GLU A 152 14.37 -0.43 22.33
C GLU A 152 15.75 -0.94 21.90
N LYS A 153 16.63 -1.31 22.84
CA LYS A 153 17.96 -1.86 22.53
C LYS A 153 17.90 -3.28 21.97
N ILE A 154 17.03 -4.15 22.51
CA ILE A 154 16.81 -5.50 21.96
C ILE A 154 16.25 -5.40 20.52
N ASN A 155 15.32 -4.47 20.27
CA ASN A 155 14.79 -4.19 18.94
C ASN A 155 15.73 -3.37 18.02
N GLY A 156 16.97 -3.10 18.45
CA GLY A 156 17.98 -2.40 17.64
C GLY A 156 17.65 -0.92 17.32
N LEU A 157 16.76 -0.31 18.11
CA LEU A 157 16.40 1.10 18.02
C LEU A 157 17.34 2.00 18.82
N ASP A 158 17.90 1.47 19.90
CA ASP A 158 18.87 2.15 20.76
C ASP A 158 20.24 1.46 20.69
N LYS A 159 21.29 2.25 20.52
CA LYS A 159 22.69 1.80 20.38
C LYS A 159 23.55 2.11 21.62
N SER A 160 22.96 2.64 22.68
CA SER A 160 23.66 2.98 23.93
C SER A 160 24.43 1.77 24.47
N PRO A 161 25.64 1.94 25.04
CA PRO A 161 26.54 0.82 25.34
C PRO A 161 26.07 -0.08 26.47
N LYS A 162 25.53 0.48 27.56
CA LYS A 162 25.10 -0.29 28.75
C LYS A 162 23.61 -0.68 28.68
N SER A 163 22.72 0.22 29.07
CA SER A 163 21.26 0.06 29.02
C SER A 163 20.62 0.93 27.93
N CYS A 164 19.37 0.65 27.59
CA CYS A 164 18.59 1.57 26.74
C CYS A 164 18.17 2.82 27.52
N PHE A 165 17.94 3.92 26.79
CA PHE A 165 17.49 5.19 27.33
C PHE A 165 16.16 5.06 28.10
N GLN A 166 15.21 4.27 27.58
CA GLN A 166 13.95 4.03 28.29
C GLN A 166 14.10 3.33 29.63
N TYR A 167 15.14 2.51 29.81
CA TYR A 167 15.43 1.89 31.10
C TYR A 167 15.90 2.94 32.11
N HIS A 168 16.76 3.89 31.70
CA HIS A 168 17.16 5.00 32.55
C HIS A 168 15.96 5.87 32.98
N LEU A 169 14.98 6.03 32.09
CA LEU A 169 13.72 6.73 32.39
C LEU A 169 12.69 5.87 33.16
N ARG A 170 13.03 4.64 33.56
CA ARG A 170 12.13 3.67 34.22
C ARG A 170 10.90 3.28 33.41
N ASN A 171 10.94 3.44 32.09
CA ASN A 171 9.88 3.06 31.15
C ASN A 171 10.15 1.71 30.45
N CYS A 172 11.21 1.00 30.83
CA CYS A 172 11.56 -0.30 30.29
C CYS A 172 11.90 -1.27 31.42
N ASN A 173 11.53 -2.54 31.27
CA ASN A 173 11.73 -3.58 32.28
C ASN A 173 13.18 -4.11 32.35
N GLY A 174 14.07 -3.66 31.47
CA GLY A 174 15.50 -3.98 31.57
C GLY A 174 15.94 -5.28 30.91
N ALA A 175 15.24 -5.78 29.89
CA ALA A 175 15.68 -6.97 29.13
C ALA A 175 17.11 -6.84 28.57
N CYS A 176 17.51 -5.65 28.11
CA CYS A 176 18.86 -5.45 27.57
C CYS A 176 19.99 -5.63 28.60
N VAL A 177 19.71 -5.41 29.89
CA VAL A 177 20.63 -5.60 31.02
C VAL A 177 20.38 -6.91 31.79
N GLY A 178 19.47 -7.76 31.31
CA GLY A 178 19.20 -9.07 31.90
C GLY A 178 18.34 -9.07 33.17
N LEU A 179 17.71 -7.95 33.53
CA LEU A 179 16.84 -7.86 34.73
C LEU A 179 15.42 -8.39 34.49
N GLU A 180 14.95 -8.31 33.26
CA GLU A 180 13.65 -8.86 32.88
C GLU A 180 13.78 -10.32 32.46
N ASP A 181 12.91 -11.21 32.95
CA ASP A 181 12.86 -12.59 32.48
C ASP A 181 12.45 -12.68 31.00
N LYS A 182 13.16 -13.56 30.26
CA LYS A 182 12.92 -13.78 28.82
C LYS A 182 11.51 -14.26 28.51
N THR A 183 10.88 -15.05 29.38
CA THR A 183 9.54 -15.59 29.18
C THR A 183 8.51 -14.46 29.23
N LYS A 184 8.61 -13.59 30.24
CA LYS A 184 7.76 -12.39 30.39
C LYS A 184 7.92 -11.43 29.22
N TYR A 185 9.16 -11.14 28.83
CA TYR A 185 9.43 -10.30 27.66
C TYR A 185 8.85 -10.91 26.39
N ASN A 186 9.10 -12.20 26.15
CA ASN A 186 8.68 -12.88 24.93
C ASN A 186 7.16 -13.02 24.83
N LEU A 187 6.43 -13.04 25.96
CA LEU A 187 4.98 -12.98 25.96
C LEU A 187 4.48 -11.65 25.38
N ARG A 188 5.03 -10.52 25.84
CA ARG A 188 4.71 -9.20 25.24
C ARG A 188 5.16 -9.07 23.80
N PHE A 189 6.31 -9.67 23.45
CA PHE A 189 6.73 -9.75 22.06
C PHE A 189 5.71 -10.50 21.22
N LYS A 190 5.23 -11.66 21.70
CA LYS A 190 4.20 -12.46 21.03
C LYS A 190 2.91 -11.67 20.85
N GLU A 191 2.44 -10.95 21.87
CA GLU A 191 1.27 -10.06 21.75
C GLU A 191 1.50 -8.95 20.70
N SER A 192 2.70 -8.36 20.67
CA SER A 192 3.05 -7.34 19.67
C SER A 192 3.07 -7.91 18.25
N PHE A 193 3.53 -9.16 18.12
CA PHE A 193 3.60 -9.90 16.87
C PHE A 193 2.20 -10.30 16.40
N GLU A 194 1.35 -10.78 17.29
CA GLU A 194 -0.06 -11.05 17.00
C GLU A 194 -0.80 -9.76 16.60
N ASN A 195 -0.48 -8.61 17.20
CA ASN A 195 -0.98 -7.32 16.74
C ASN A 195 -0.52 -6.94 15.32
N ILE A 196 0.65 -7.41 14.88
CA ILE A 196 1.05 -7.33 13.47
C ILE A 196 0.18 -8.26 12.62
N LEU A 197 -0.12 -9.47 13.08
CA LEU A 197 -1.03 -10.40 12.40
C LEU A 197 -2.50 -9.95 12.42
N LEU A 198 -2.87 -8.97 13.26
CA LEU A 198 -4.14 -8.26 13.17
C LEU A 198 -4.20 -7.31 11.98
N TYR A 199 -3.10 -7.09 11.25
CA TYR A 199 -3.24 -6.65 9.87
C TYR A 199 -4.01 -7.72 9.11
N PRO A 200 -5.01 -7.33 8.31
CA PRO A 200 -5.86 -8.28 7.63
C PRO A 200 -5.03 -9.21 6.75
N ASN A 201 -4.77 -10.42 7.25
CA ASN A 201 -4.12 -11.51 6.55
C ASN A 201 -5.08 -12.69 6.52
N ASP A 202 -5.01 -13.47 5.44
CA ASP A 202 -5.90 -14.60 5.16
C ASP A 202 -7.36 -14.23 5.43
N CYS A 203 -7.78 -13.12 4.84
CA CYS A 203 -9.11 -12.55 5.05
C CYS A 203 -9.61 -11.80 3.82
N LYS A 204 -10.93 -11.60 3.81
CA LYS A 204 -11.64 -10.74 2.88
C LYS A 204 -12.08 -9.48 3.62
N LEU A 205 -11.58 -8.33 3.17
CA LEU A 205 -12.08 -7.03 3.58
C LEU A 205 -13.23 -6.62 2.68
N VAL A 206 -14.34 -6.17 3.28
CA VAL A 206 -15.51 -5.64 2.55
C VAL A 206 -15.78 -4.22 3.05
N PHE A 207 -15.66 -3.26 2.14
CA PHE A 207 -15.97 -1.86 2.35
C PHE A 207 -17.47 -1.66 2.11
N VAL A 208 -18.22 -1.50 3.20
CA VAL A 208 -19.69 -1.63 3.19
C VAL A 208 -20.36 -0.63 2.24
N ASN A 209 -19.92 0.62 2.26
CA ASN A 209 -20.56 1.69 1.48
C ASN A 209 -20.34 1.51 -0.02
N SER A 210 -19.10 1.24 -0.41
CA SER A 210 -18.72 1.05 -1.81
C SER A 210 -18.94 -0.37 -2.34
N LYS A 211 -19.31 -1.32 -1.47
CA LYS A 211 -19.35 -2.78 -1.75
C LYS A 211 -18.06 -3.32 -2.36
N THR A 212 -16.96 -2.59 -2.17
CA THR A 212 -15.65 -3.01 -2.68
C THR A 212 -15.10 -4.06 -1.76
N TYR A 213 -14.57 -5.15 -2.32
CA TYR A 213 -13.91 -6.17 -1.56
C TYR A 213 -12.44 -6.30 -1.97
N VAL A 214 -11.65 -6.79 -1.02
CA VAL A 214 -10.25 -7.15 -1.23
C VAL A 214 -9.99 -8.47 -0.50
N ILE A 215 -9.35 -9.41 -1.19
CA ILE A 215 -8.83 -10.66 -0.61
C ILE A 215 -7.34 -10.49 -0.35
N ILE A 216 -6.95 -10.73 0.90
CA ILE A 216 -5.57 -10.69 1.35
C ILE A 216 -5.19 -12.10 1.82
N LYS A 217 -4.12 -12.66 1.25
CA LYS A 217 -3.51 -13.92 1.67
C LYS A 217 -2.01 -13.75 1.80
N ASN A 218 -1.39 -14.37 2.80
CA ASN A 218 0.05 -14.26 3.04
C ASN A 218 0.61 -12.81 2.93
N ASN A 219 -0.08 -11.86 3.57
CA ASN A 219 0.23 -10.43 3.58
C ASN A 219 0.32 -9.78 2.18
N LYS A 220 -0.39 -10.33 1.21
CA LYS A 220 -0.46 -9.81 -0.16
C LYS A 220 -1.92 -9.74 -0.60
N VAL A 221 -2.26 -8.67 -1.30
CA VAL A 221 -3.56 -8.57 -1.97
C VAL A 221 -3.52 -9.49 -3.18
N CYS A 222 -4.46 -10.43 -3.25
CA CYS A 222 -4.55 -11.42 -4.32
C CYS A 222 -5.68 -11.09 -5.29
N GLU A 223 -6.76 -10.49 -4.78
CA GLU A 223 -7.94 -10.19 -5.56
C GLU A 223 -8.64 -8.95 -4.98
N PHE A 224 -9.32 -8.20 -5.84
CA PHE A 224 -10.20 -7.12 -5.45
C PHE A 224 -11.34 -6.95 -6.46
N GLY A 225 -12.40 -6.25 -6.08
CA GLY A 225 -13.52 -5.99 -6.97
C GLY A 225 -14.66 -5.28 -6.26
N VAL A 226 -15.79 -5.12 -6.93
CA VAL A 226 -17.02 -4.58 -6.33
C VAL A 226 -18.10 -5.64 -6.47
N GLU A 227 -18.71 -6.08 -5.37
CA GLU A 227 -19.72 -7.16 -5.43
C GLU A 227 -21.10 -6.65 -5.85
N PRO A 228 -21.82 -7.35 -6.75
CA PRO A 228 -21.41 -8.54 -7.56
C PRO A 228 -20.87 -8.17 -8.96
N ILE A 229 -20.41 -6.93 -9.14
CA ILE A 229 -20.21 -6.28 -10.44
C ILE A 229 -18.88 -6.65 -11.10
N SER A 230 -17.79 -6.72 -10.33
CA SER A 230 -16.44 -6.88 -10.87
C SER A 230 -15.54 -7.73 -9.98
N LYS A 231 -14.56 -8.37 -10.63
CA LYS A 231 -13.54 -9.22 -10.00
C LYS A 231 -12.22 -9.06 -10.74
N TRP A 232 -11.15 -8.75 -10.01
CA TRP A 232 -9.80 -8.54 -10.53
C TRP A 232 -8.79 -9.34 -9.73
N VAL A 233 -8.06 -10.22 -10.42
CA VAL A 233 -6.92 -10.95 -9.83
C VAL A 233 -5.66 -10.10 -9.97
N ILE A 234 -4.90 -9.97 -8.88
CA ILE A 234 -3.62 -9.26 -8.85
C ILE A 234 -2.57 -10.08 -9.60
N LYS A 235 -2.06 -9.53 -10.70
CA LYS A 235 -0.99 -10.14 -11.51
C LYS A 235 0.39 -9.60 -11.15
N TYR A 236 0.43 -8.37 -10.64
CA TYR A 236 1.67 -7.68 -10.25
C TYR A 236 1.61 -7.32 -8.76
N PRO A 237 1.73 -8.32 -7.87
CA PRO A 237 1.60 -8.10 -6.43
C PRO A 237 2.68 -7.16 -5.92
N SER A 238 2.29 -6.25 -5.04
CA SER A 238 3.21 -5.39 -4.32
C SER A 238 2.59 -4.93 -3.01
N ARG A 239 3.29 -4.05 -2.30
CA ARG A 239 2.79 -3.42 -1.09
C ARG A 239 1.99 -2.15 -1.31
N ASP A 240 2.03 -1.61 -2.53
CA ASP A 240 1.22 -0.44 -2.87
C ASP A 240 -0.26 -0.71 -2.65
N GLU A 241 -0.74 -1.93 -2.93
CA GLU A 241 -2.12 -2.34 -2.68
C GLU A 241 -2.50 -2.24 -1.21
N ILE A 242 -1.70 -2.80 -0.29
CA ILE A 242 -1.95 -2.71 1.15
C ILE A 242 -1.90 -1.25 1.63
N ARG A 243 -0.96 -0.45 1.10
CA ARG A 243 -0.92 0.98 1.42
C ARG A 243 -2.18 1.69 0.94
N ILE A 244 -2.63 1.42 -0.28
CA ILE A 244 -3.85 1.97 -0.86
C ILE A 244 -5.03 1.67 0.07
N ILE A 245 -5.19 0.41 0.48
CA ILE A 245 -6.26 -0.06 1.37
C ILE A 245 -6.21 0.66 2.72
N ASN A 246 -5.05 0.71 3.36
CA ASN A 246 -4.89 1.36 4.67
C ASN A 246 -5.14 2.87 4.59
N THR A 247 -4.63 3.52 3.56
CA THR A 247 -4.83 4.96 3.34
C THR A 247 -6.31 5.25 3.08
N PHE A 248 -6.99 4.40 2.32
CA PHE A 248 -8.40 4.52 2.00
C PHE A 248 -9.28 4.32 3.25
N LYS A 249 -9.02 3.26 4.02
CA LYS A 249 -9.68 2.96 5.30
C LYS A 249 -9.62 4.14 6.27
N ASN A 250 -8.45 4.77 6.39
CA ASN A 250 -8.25 5.91 7.30
C ASN A 250 -8.89 7.22 6.82
N ARG A 251 -9.12 7.38 5.51
CA ARG A 251 -9.64 8.63 4.93
C ARG A 251 -11.15 8.78 5.06
N LEU A 252 -11.91 7.68 5.04
CA LEU A 252 -13.36 7.73 4.79
C LEU A 252 -14.25 7.36 5.99
N GLY A 253 -13.68 6.99 7.14
CA GLY A 253 -14.49 6.45 8.25
C GLY A 253 -15.37 5.26 7.82
N GLU A 254 -15.01 4.62 6.72
CA GLU A 254 -15.84 3.63 6.03
C GLU A 254 -15.91 2.39 6.92
N ARG A 255 -17.11 1.85 7.13
CA ARG A 255 -17.25 0.59 7.87
C ARG A 255 -16.64 -0.52 7.03
N VAL A 256 -15.56 -1.11 7.53
CA VAL A 256 -14.89 -2.25 6.91
C VAL A 256 -15.25 -3.50 7.70
N LYS A 257 -15.90 -4.46 7.04
CA LYS A 257 -16.08 -5.81 7.58
C LYS A 257 -14.87 -6.66 7.20
N GLN A 258 -14.30 -7.35 8.17
CA GLN A 258 -13.23 -8.32 7.94
C GLN A 258 -13.79 -9.72 8.14
N ILE A 259 -13.69 -10.55 7.11
CA ILE A 259 -14.16 -11.94 7.11
C ILE A 259 -12.91 -12.81 6.99
N LYS A 260 -12.68 -13.71 7.93
CA LYS A 260 -11.55 -14.65 7.88
C LYS A 260 -11.78 -15.67 6.74
N LEU A 261 -10.72 -16.00 6.00
CA LEU A 261 -10.73 -16.98 4.90
C LEU A 261 -10.19 -18.35 5.34
#